data_AF-A0A6P0DSS7-F1
#
_entry.id   AF-A0A6P0DSS7-F1
#
_cell.length_a   1.000
_cell.length_b   1.000
_cell.length_c   1.000
_cell.angle_alpha   90.00
_cell.angle_beta   90.00
_cell.angle_gamma   90.00
#
_symmetry.space_group_name_H-M   'P 1'
#
loop_
_entity.id
_entity.type
_entity.pdbx_description
1 polymer ?
#
loop_
_entity_poly.entity_id
_entity_poly.type
_entity_poly.pdbx_seq_one_letter_code
_entity_poly.pdbx_strand_id
1 'polypeptide(L)'
;MRAPLLPKGLRPAVLAVVALVGALAAGHAAAVPPAEIYKRAQQEKPALIDTMKTLVSIESGSKDIEGLDKIAGVIAERLRGMGGDVKLIDPSDHAY
;
A
#
# COMPACT_ATOMS: atom_id res chain seq x y z
N MET A 1 -37.83 -27.36 20.26
CA MET A 1 -36.55 -26.78 19.81
C MET A 1 -35.63 -26.67 21.02
N ARG A 2 -34.69 -27.60 21.19
CA ARG A 2 -33.76 -27.64 22.33
C ARG A 2 -32.44 -27.00 21.90
N ALA A 3 -32.09 -25.89 22.54
CA ALA A 3 -30.77 -25.27 22.43
C ALA A 3 -29.69 -26.28 22.86
N PRO A 4 -28.51 -26.31 22.22
CA PRO A 4 -27.42 -27.15 22.70
C PRO A 4 -26.92 -26.58 24.02
N LEU A 5 -27.14 -27.35 25.08
CA LEU A 5 -26.61 -27.13 26.42
C LEU A 5 -25.08 -27.27 26.36
N LEU A 6 -24.38 -26.14 26.45
CA LEU A 6 -22.93 -26.13 26.64
C LEU A 6 -22.63 -26.72 28.04
N PRO A 7 -21.88 -27.82 28.16
CA PRO A 7 -21.66 -28.48 29.45
C PRO A 7 -20.76 -27.63 30.36
N LYS A 8 -21.23 -27.37 31.58
CA LYS A 8 -20.60 -26.57 32.67
C LYS A 8 -19.29 -27.15 33.25
N GLY A 9 -18.58 -27.99 32.50
CA GLY A 9 -17.36 -28.65 32.94
C GLY A 9 -16.20 -28.55 31.96
N LEU A 10 -16.28 -27.70 30.93
CA LEU A 10 -15.16 -27.45 30.03
C LEU A 10 -14.10 -26.62 30.76
N ARG A 11 -13.26 -27.36 31.47
CA ARG A 11 -12.22 -26.93 32.41
C ARG A 11 -11.43 -25.77 31.81
N PRO A 12 -11.06 -24.74 32.60
CA PRO A 12 -10.23 -23.61 32.15
C PRO A 12 -8.97 -24.01 31.38
N ALA A 13 -8.48 -25.24 31.60
CA ALA A 13 -7.42 -25.88 30.82
C ALA A 13 -7.72 -26.01 29.32
N VAL A 14 -8.95 -26.35 28.90
CA VAL A 14 -9.29 -26.47 27.47
C VAL A 14 -9.36 -25.09 26.81
N LEU A 15 -9.92 -24.10 27.50
CA LEU A 15 -9.91 -22.70 27.06
C LEU A 15 -8.48 -22.14 26.98
N ALA A 16 -7.62 -22.47 27.94
CA ALA A 16 -6.21 -22.08 27.93
C ALA A 16 -5.42 -22.74 26.78
N VAL A 17 -5.71 -24.01 26.46
CA VAL A 17 -5.10 -24.71 25.33
C VAL A 17 -5.55 -24.10 24.00
N VAL A 18 -6.83 -23.78 23.84
CA VAL A 18 -7.34 -23.11 22.62
C VAL A 18 -6.76 -21.69 22.47
N ALA A 19 -6.64 -20.93 23.56
CA ALA A 19 -6.02 -19.62 23.54
C ALA A 19 -4.51 -19.68 23.22
N LEU A 20 -3.81 -20.68 23.74
CA LEU A 20 -2.39 -20.90 23.46
C LEU A 20 -2.17 -21.30 21.99
N VAL A 21 -3.00 -22.20 21.45
CA VAL A 21 -2.98 -22.56 20.02
C VAL A 21 -3.30 -21.35 19.14
N GLY A 22 -4.26 -20.52 19.53
CA GLY A 22 -4.57 -19.25 18.85
C GLY A 22 -3.42 -18.25 18.87
N ALA A 23 -2.67 -18.17 19.98
CA ALA A 23 -1.49 -17.31 20.11
C ALA A 23 -0.28 -17.83 19.33
N LEU A 24 -0.10 -19.15 19.21
CA LEU A 24 0.94 -19.78 18.38
C LEU A 24 0.62 -19.69 16.87
N ALA A 25 -0.67 -19.64 16.53
CA ALA A 25 -1.15 -19.38 15.17
C ALA A 25 -1.15 -17.89 14.79
N ALA A 26 -0.88 -16.98 15.74
CA ALA A 26 -0.64 -15.59 15.44
C ALA A 26 0.64 -15.52 14.60
N GLY A 27 0.44 -15.41 13.29
CA GLY A 27 1.48 -15.55 12.28
C GLY A 27 2.69 -14.71 12.61
N HIS A 28 3.86 -15.34 12.60
CA HIS A 28 5.11 -14.62 12.58
C HIS A 28 5.12 -13.84 11.26
N ALA A 29 5.08 -12.52 11.34
CA ALA A 29 5.32 -11.65 10.18
C ALA A 29 6.80 -11.80 9.80
N ALA A 30 7.12 -12.90 9.11
CA ALA A 30 8.43 -13.11 8.55
C ALA A 30 8.64 -12.06 7.46
N ALA A 31 9.77 -11.35 7.54
CA ALA A 31 10.17 -10.44 6.48
C ALA A 31 10.20 -11.19 5.14
N VAL A 32 9.64 -10.58 4.09
CA VAL A 32 9.73 -11.14 2.74
C VAL A 32 11.21 -11.29 2.39
N PRO A 33 11.66 -12.47 1.93
CA PRO A 33 13.05 -12.65 1.54
C PRO A 33 13.47 -11.63 0.46
N PRO A 34 14.68 -11.05 0.53
CA PRO A 34 15.14 -10.07 -0.46
C PRO A 34 15.03 -10.55 -1.92
N ALA A 35 15.21 -11.85 -2.15
CA ALA A 35 15.07 -12.46 -3.47
C ALA A 35 13.63 -12.37 -4.04
N GLU A 36 12.61 -12.50 -3.19
CA GLU A 36 11.21 -12.35 -3.60
C GLU A 36 10.86 -10.89 -3.91
N ILE A 37 11.40 -9.94 -3.13
CA ILE A 37 11.26 -8.50 -3.43
C ILE A 37 11.90 -8.19 -4.79
N TYR A 38 13.12 -8.69 -5.03
CA TYR A 38 13.82 -8.47 -6.30
C TYR A 38 13.05 -9.06 -7.49
N LYS A 39 12.53 -10.28 -7.35
CA LYS A 39 11.69 -10.92 -8.37
C LYS A 39 10.47 -10.07 -8.71
N ARG A 40 9.77 -9.54 -7.70
CA ARG A 40 8.63 -8.64 -7.90
C ARG A 40 9.04 -7.32 -8.57
N ALA A 41 10.16 -6.73 -8.17
CA ALA A 41 10.69 -5.53 -8.83
C ALA A 41 10.99 -5.78 -10.31
N GLN A 42 11.52 -6.95 -10.68
CA GLN A 42 11.72 -7.32 -12.08
C GLN A 42 10.41 -7.47 -12.86
N GLN A 43 9.34 -7.95 -12.20
CA GLN A 43 8.01 -8.05 -12.79
C GLN A 43 7.39 -6.66 -13.06
N GLU A 44 7.65 -5.67 -12.20
CA GLU A 44 7.13 -4.29 -12.34
C GLU A 44 7.91 -3.44 -13.36
N LYS A 45 9.11 -3.88 -13.76
CA LYS A 45 9.98 -3.14 -14.68
C LYS A 45 9.27 -2.64 -15.96
N PRO A 46 8.48 -3.45 -16.69
CA PRO A 46 7.80 -2.99 -17.90
C PRO A 46 6.82 -1.83 -17.64
N ALA A 47 6.04 -1.92 -16.57
CA ALA A 47 5.09 -0.87 -16.18
C ALA A 47 5.80 0.43 -15.78
N LEU A 48 6.97 0.31 -15.13
CA LEU A 48 7.77 1.48 -14.78
C LEU A 48 8.38 2.16 -16.01
N ILE A 49 8.80 1.39 -17.02
CA ILE A 49 9.28 1.96 -18.30
C ILE A 49 8.18 2.71 -19.04
N ASP A 50 6.94 2.19 -19.05
CA ASP A 50 5.80 2.92 -19.63
C ASP A 50 5.49 4.21 -18.87
N THR A 51 5.62 4.17 -17.54
CA THR A 51 5.53 5.36 -16.69
C THR A 51 6.60 6.38 -17.04
N MET A 52 7.85 5.95 -17.20
CA MET A 52 8.94 6.84 -17.64
C MET A 52 8.63 7.45 -19.00
N LYS A 53 8.18 6.65 -19.98
CA LYS A 53 7.78 7.15 -21.30
C LYS A 53 6.69 8.22 -21.18
N THR A 54 5.68 8.01 -20.36
CA THR A 54 4.60 8.97 -20.13
C THR A 54 5.16 10.28 -19.57
N LEU A 55 5.97 10.20 -18.51
CA LEU A 55 6.50 11.39 -17.82
C LEU A 55 7.46 12.18 -18.71
N VAL A 56 8.40 11.51 -19.40
CA VAL A 56 9.40 12.19 -20.24
C VAL A 56 8.84 12.74 -21.55
N SER A 57 7.65 12.30 -21.97
CA SER A 57 6.97 12.87 -23.14
C SER A 57 6.25 14.18 -22.83
N ILE A 58 6.15 14.56 -21.55
CA ILE A 58 5.62 15.85 -21.11
C ILE A 58 6.80 16.81 -21.04
N GLU A 59 6.78 17.85 -21.87
CA GLU A 59 7.69 18.97 -21.69
C GLU A 59 7.36 19.63 -20.35
N SER A 60 8.32 19.67 -19.43
CA SER A 60 8.14 20.22 -18.09
C SER A 60 9.38 21.03 -17.71
N GLY A 61 9.78 21.93 -18.62
CA GLY A 61 10.84 22.89 -18.33
C GLY A 61 10.45 23.78 -17.16
N SER A 62 11.42 24.28 -16.38
CA SER A 62 11.12 25.07 -15.16
C SER A 62 10.36 26.37 -15.41
N LYS A 63 10.30 26.85 -16.65
CA LYS A 63 9.54 28.04 -17.08
C LYS A 63 8.25 27.69 -17.81
N ASP A 64 7.99 26.42 -18.05
CA ASP A 64 6.80 25.92 -18.74
C ASP A 64 5.73 25.56 -17.70
N ILE A 65 4.93 26.56 -17.34
CA ILE A 65 3.89 26.40 -16.33
C ILE A 65 2.84 25.38 -16.77
N GLU A 66 2.42 25.40 -18.04
CA GLU A 66 1.44 24.45 -18.57
C GLU A 66 1.97 23.01 -18.52
N GLY A 67 3.23 22.82 -18.90
CA GLY A 67 3.93 21.55 -18.80
C GLY A 67 4.06 21.04 -17.36
N LEU A 68 4.38 21.94 -16.43
CA LEU A 68 4.47 21.65 -14.99
C LEU A 68 3.12 21.26 -14.39
N ASP A 69 2.04 21.97 -14.72
CA ASP A 69 0.68 21.65 -14.27
C ASP A 69 0.25 20.27 -14.79
N LYS A 70 0.56 19.98 -16.05
CA LYS A 70 0.25 18.69 -16.67
C LYS A 70 0.99 17.53 -16.00
N ILE A 71 2.30 17.63 -15.80
CA ILE A 71 3.06 16.55 -15.15
C ILE A 71 2.67 16.39 -13.68
N ALA A 72 2.37 17.49 -12.98
CA ALA A 72 1.86 17.46 -11.60
C ALA A 72 0.52 16.72 -11.52
N GLY A 73 -0.40 16.96 -12.46
CA GLY A 73 -1.66 16.24 -12.57
C GLY A 73 -1.47 14.73 -12.76
N VAL A 74 -0.63 14.32 -13.72
CA VAL A 74 -0.33 12.90 -13.99
C VAL A 74 0.26 12.20 -12.76
N ILE A 75 1.19 12.84 -12.06
CA ILE A 75 1.80 12.30 -10.84
C ILE A 75 0.74 12.19 -9.74
N ALA A 76 -0.09 13.22 -9.56
CA ALA A 76 -1.12 13.23 -8.52
C ALA A 76 -2.16 12.14 -8.74
N GLU A 77 -2.64 11.94 -9.97
CA GLU A 77 -3.57 10.86 -10.30
C GLU A 77 -2.98 9.48 -10.03
N ARG A 78 -1.72 9.25 -10.42
CA ARG A 78 -1.03 7.97 -10.16
C ARG A 78 -0.88 7.70 -8.67
N LEU A 79 -0.46 8.70 -7.89
CA LEU A 79 -0.32 8.56 -6.44
C LEU A 79 -1.67 8.30 -5.75
N ARG A 80 -2.74 9.00 -6.15
CA ARG A 80 -4.10 8.75 -5.66
C ARG A 80 -4.59 7.35 -6.03
N GLY A 81 -4.32 6.90 -7.25
CA GLY A 81 -4.66 5.55 -7.72
C GLY A 81 -3.99 4.43 -6.89
N MET A 82 -2.85 4.72 -6.26
CA MET A 82 -2.17 3.80 -5.32
C MET A 82 -2.66 3.93 -3.87
N GLY A 83 -3.67 4.76 -3.61
CA GLY A 83 -4.22 5.01 -2.27
C GLY A 83 -3.57 6.16 -1.51
N GLY A 84 -2.78 7.00 -2.16
CA GLY A 84 -2.18 8.18 -1.53
C GLY A 84 -3.19 9.33 -1.35
N ASP A 85 -3.07 10.06 -0.23
CA ASP A 85 -3.69 11.38 -0.07
C ASP A 85 -2.80 12.44 -0.71
N VAL A 86 -3.28 13.10 -1.76
CA VAL A 86 -2.45 13.98 -2.61
C VAL A 86 -3.08 15.36 -2.73
N LYS A 87 -2.30 16.38 -2.37
CA LYS A 87 -2.62 17.80 -2.53
C LYS A 87 -1.59 18.46 -3.45
N LEU A 88 -2.08 19.23 -4.42
CA LEU A 88 -1.26 20.15 -5.18
C LEU A 88 -1.24 21.48 -4.42
N ILE A 89 -0.06 22.10 -4.32
CA ILE A 89 0.15 23.35 -3.59
C ILE A 89 0.51 24.41 -4.62
N ASP A 90 -0.20 25.54 -4.61
CA ASP A 90 0.19 26.69 -5.43
C ASP A 90 1.46 27.30 -4.82
N PRO A 91 2.57 27.41 -5.57
CA PRO A 91 3.78 28.06 -5.07
C PRO A 91 3.56 29.52 -4.64
N SER A 92 2.50 30.16 -5.13
CA SER A 92 2.09 31.52 -4.78
C SER A 92 1.37 31.61 -3.44
N ASP A 93 0.77 30.53 -2.93
CA ASP A 93 0.06 30.50 -1.64
C ASP A 93 1.02 30.62 -0.43
N HIS A 94 2.33 30.52 -0.68
CA HIS A 94 3.39 30.71 0.31
C HIS A 94 4.37 31.82 -0.07
N ALA A 95 4.06 32.62 -1.09
CA ALA A 95 4.85 33.77 -1.48
C ALA A 95 4.56 34.94 -0.54
N TYR A 96 5.36 35.04 0.53
CA TYR A 96 5.52 36.14 1.50
C TYR A 96 4.42 37.21 1.59
#